data_AF-A0A7X1IDD5-F1
#
_entry.id   AF-A0A7X1IDD5-F1
#
_cell.length_a   1.000
_cell.length_b   1.000
_cell.length_c   1.000
_cell.angle_alpha   90.00
_cell.angle_beta   90.00
_cell.angle_gamma   90.00
#
_symmetry.space_group_name_H-M   'P 1'
#
loop_
_entity.id
_entity.type
_entity.pdbx_description
1 polymer ?
#
loop_
_entity_poly.entity_id
_entity_poly.type
_entity_poly.pdbx_seq_one_letter_code
_entity_poly.pdbx_strand_id
1 'polypeptide(L)'
;MNNKCLDVYAFHQEDGATVLMWDCNGGPQQQWYWDGEQLRTSLNGKCLEIYAFRNDNGAAVNTWNCDGGINQKWYWDGQQIRSRMNGKCLDVMYSRDEVGALVWMWDCTGGANQRWYHQ
;
A
#
# COMPACT_ATOMS: atom_id res chain seq x y z
N MET A 1 11.62 3.64 -4.78
CA MET A 1 12.19 3.96 -6.11
C MET A 1 11.73 5.35 -6.56
N ASN A 2 12.58 6.06 -7.32
CA ASN A 2 12.28 7.25 -8.15
C ASN A 2 11.47 8.40 -7.54
N ASN A 3 11.59 8.64 -6.23
CA ASN A 3 10.91 9.75 -5.56
C ASN A 3 9.39 9.80 -5.84
N LYS A 4 8.77 8.62 -5.98
CA LYS A 4 7.34 8.43 -6.14
C LYS A 4 6.71 7.98 -4.82
N CYS A 5 5.43 8.27 -4.65
CA CYS A 5 4.68 8.06 -3.43
C CYS A 5 3.59 7.01 -3.63
N LEU A 6 3.25 6.31 -2.55
CA LEU A 6 2.07 5.46 -2.46
C LEU A 6 0.83 6.36 -2.52
N ASP A 7 -0.01 6.20 -3.53
CA ASP A 7 -1.09 7.14 -3.87
C ASP A 7 -2.43 6.40 -4.04
N VAL A 8 -3.49 6.94 -3.45
CA VAL A 8 -4.87 6.54 -3.76
C VAL A 8 -5.30 7.22 -5.05
N TYR A 9 -5.46 6.41 -6.10
CA TYR A 9 -5.68 6.90 -7.47
C TYR A 9 -6.78 7.95 -7.53
N ALA A 10 -6.50 9.07 -8.18
CA ALA A 10 -7.43 10.17 -8.48
C ALA A 10 -8.34 10.59 -7.31
N PHE A 11 -7.85 10.48 -6.07
CA PHE A 11 -8.60 10.83 -4.86
C PHE A 11 -9.90 10.04 -4.69
N HIS A 12 -10.00 8.85 -5.27
CA HIS A 12 -11.15 7.97 -5.13
C HIS A 12 -11.39 7.62 -3.65
N GLN A 13 -12.64 7.71 -3.21
CA GLN A 13 -13.02 7.58 -1.80
C GLN A 13 -13.99 6.42 -1.55
N GLU A 14 -14.44 5.75 -2.59
CA GLU A 14 -15.22 4.52 -2.50
C GLU A 14 -14.40 3.36 -1.92
N ASP A 15 -15.09 2.32 -1.48
CA ASP A 15 -14.43 1.08 -1.09
C ASP A 15 -13.87 0.39 -2.33
N GLY A 16 -12.61 -0.06 -2.24
CA GLY A 16 -11.91 -0.68 -3.35
C GLY A 16 -11.09 0.27 -4.21
N ALA A 17 -10.93 1.54 -3.82
CA ALA A 17 -10.11 2.50 -4.56
C ALA A 17 -8.66 2.01 -4.68
N THR A 18 -8.15 2.03 -5.91
CA THR A 18 -6.84 1.49 -6.28
C THR A 18 -5.70 2.27 -5.65
N VAL A 19 -4.67 1.54 -5.20
CA VAL A 19 -3.41 2.12 -4.73
C VAL A 19 -2.29 1.86 -5.74
N LEU A 20 -1.53 2.90 -6.05
CA LEU A 20 -0.48 2.88 -7.08
C LEU A 20 0.68 3.82 -6.72
N MET A 21 1.71 3.83 -7.56
CA MET A 21 2.81 4.79 -7.49
C MET A 21 2.50 6.03 -8.31
N TRP A 22 2.59 7.21 -7.69
CA TRP A 22 2.44 8.48 -8.40
C TRP A 22 3.55 9.47 -8.05
N ASP A 23 3.70 10.51 -8.85
CA ASP A 23 4.60 11.62 -8.51
C ASP A 23 4.16 12.26 -7.19
N CYS A 24 5.12 12.42 -6.27
CA CYS A 24 4.84 12.99 -4.96
C CYS A 24 4.38 14.45 -5.11
N ASN A 25 3.18 14.75 -4.63
CA ASN A 25 2.55 16.08 -4.69
C ASN A 25 2.12 16.61 -3.30
N GLY A 26 2.34 15.83 -2.24
CA GLY A 26 2.05 16.23 -0.86
C GLY A 26 0.56 16.26 -0.51
N GLY A 27 -0.31 15.83 -1.43
CA GLY A 27 -1.75 15.74 -1.20
C GLY A 27 -2.13 14.64 -0.22
N PRO A 28 -3.34 14.71 0.38
CA PRO A 28 -3.76 13.78 1.43
C PRO A 28 -3.91 12.33 0.96
N GLN A 29 -4.11 12.10 -0.34
CA GLN A 29 -4.16 10.77 -0.97
C GLN A 29 -2.79 10.05 -1.02
N GLN A 30 -1.70 10.77 -0.75
CA GLN A 30 -0.34 10.24 -0.65
C GLN A 30 0.20 10.22 0.78
N GLN A 31 -0.57 10.78 1.71
CA GLN A 31 -0.21 10.80 3.12
C GLN A 31 -0.83 9.58 3.80
N TRP A 32 0.02 8.83 4.50
CA TRP A 32 -0.38 7.63 5.21
C TRP A 32 0.12 7.71 6.64
N TYR A 33 -0.69 7.25 7.58
CA TYR A 33 -0.35 7.20 8.99
C TYR A 33 -0.72 5.86 9.59
N TRP A 34 0.05 5.46 10.60
CA TRP A 34 -0.22 4.26 11.36
C TRP A 34 -1.26 4.55 12.45
N ASP A 35 -2.34 3.76 12.49
CA ASP A 35 -3.27 3.65 13.63
C ASP A 35 -3.23 2.21 14.13
N GLY A 36 -2.41 1.98 15.16
CA GLY A 36 -2.05 0.62 15.60
C GLY A 36 -1.36 -0.17 14.49
N GLU A 37 -1.99 -1.26 14.05
CA GLU A 37 -1.48 -2.12 12.98
C GLU A 37 -2.05 -1.77 11.60
N GLN A 38 -2.87 -0.73 11.49
CA GLN A 38 -3.48 -0.31 10.23
C GLN A 38 -2.74 0.88 9.64
N LEU A 39 -2.41 0.80 8.36
CA LEU A 39 -1.87 1.92 7.60
C LEU A 39 -3.05 2.63 6.92
N ARG A 40 -3.36 3.86 7.33
CA ARG A 40 -4.55 4.60 6.89
C ARG A 40 -4.18 5.79 6.03
N THR A 41 -4.98 6.09 5.02
CA THR A 41 -4.81 7.29 4.21
C THR A 41 -5.36 8.53 4.93
N SER A 42 -4.64 9.65 4.86
CA SER A 42 -5.12 10.95 5.35
C SER A 42 -6.25 11.53 4.51
N LEU A 43 -6.53 10.98 3.32
CA LEU A 43 -7.63 11.43 2.46
C LEU A 43 -9.00 11.31 3.12
N ASN A 44 -9.28 10.15 3.72
CA ASN A 44 -10.59 9.84 4.30
C ASN A 44 -10.52 8.85 5.48
N GLY A 45 -9.32 8.49 5.95
CA GLY A 45 -9.12 7.57 7.07
C GLY A 45 -9.31 6.09 6.75
N LYS A 46 -9.47 5.71 5.47
CA LYS A 46 -9.57 4.30 5.07
C LYS A 46 -8.24 3.56 5.20
N CYS A 47 -8.34 2.26 5.37
CA CYS A 47 -7.22 1.36 5.58
C CYS A 47 -6.66 0.87 4.24
N LEU A 48 -5.33 0.78 4.15
CA LEU A 48 -4.66 0.01 3.10
C LEU A 48 -5.00 -1.46 3.28
N GLU A 49 -5.52 -2.09 2.24
CA GLU A 49 -6.10 -3.43 2.31
C GLU A 49 -5.56 -4.34 1.20
N ILE A 50 -5.32 -5.61 1.53
CA ILE A 50 -5.20 -6.67 0.54
C ILE A 50 -6.59 -7.12 0.11
N TYR A 51 -6.90 -6.92 -1.16
CA TYR A 51 -8.23 -7.13 -1.72
C TYR A 51 -8.75 -8.55 -1.47
N ALA A 52 -9.94 -8.62 -0.88
CA ALA A 52 -10.70 -9.86 -0.69
C ALA A 52 -9.90 -10.98 0.02
N PHE A 53 -9.00 -10.62 0.95
CA PHE A 53 -8.17 -11.56 1.72
C PHE A 53 -7.31 -12.50 0.84
N ARG A 54 -7.05 -12.14 -0.42
CA ARG A 54 -6.24 -12.97 -1.31
C ARG A 54 -4.83 -13.13 -0.74
N ASN A 55 -4.38 -14.36 -0.60
CA ASN A 55 -3.10 -14.70 0.04
C ASN A 55 -1.99 -15.06 -0.98
N ASP A 56 -2.31 -15.08 -2.27
CA ASP A 56 -1.37 -15.37 -3.34
C ASP A 56 -0.51 -14.17 -3.72
N ASN A 57 0.63 -14.43 -4.37
CA ASN A 57 1.43 -13.39 -5.00
C ASN A 57 0.61 -12.70 -6.10
N GLY A 58 0.67 -11.37 -6.10
CA GLY A 58 -0.08 -10.53 -7.03
C GLY A 58 -1.48 -10.17 -6.56
N ALA A 59 -1.84 -10.45 -5.31
CA ALA A 59 -3.06 -9.92 -4.72
C ALA A 59 -3.03 -8.37 -4.75
N ALA A 60 -4.06 -7.78 -5.35
CA ALA A 60 -4.19 -6.33 -5.46
C ALA A 60 -4.27 -5.68 -4.08
N VAL A 61 -3.74 -4.46 -3.98
CA VAL A 61 -3.85 -3.61 -2.80
C VAL A 61 -4.73 -2.41 -3.13
N ASN A 62 -5.68 -2.11 -2.25
CA ASN A 62 -6.66 -1.03 -2.39
C ASN A 62 -6.83 -0.29 -1.06
N THR A 63 -7.81 0.61 -1.00
CA THR A 63 -8.32 1.14 0.27
C THR A 63 -9.74 0.64 0.55
N TRP A 64 -10.03 0.40 1.82
CA TRP A 64 -11.35 -0.02 2.28
C TRP A 64 -11.66 0.58 3.65
N ASN A 65 -12.94 0.69 3.99
CA ASN A 65 -13.37 1.01 5.34
C ASN A 65 -12.69 0.08 6.36
N CYS A 66 -12.16 0.66 7.43
CA CYS A 66 -11.42 -0.12 8.42
C CYS A 66 -12.35 -1.03 9.22
N ASP A 67 -12.17 -2.34 9.12
CA ASP A 67 -12.99 -3.36 9.81
C ASP A 67 -12.18 -4.18 10.83
N GLY A 68 -10.86 -3.96 10.89
CA GLY A 68 -9.95 -4.66 11.80
C GLY A 68 -9.49 -6.03 11.29
N GLY A 69 -9.86 -6.39 10.06
CA GLY A 69 -9.48 -7.61 9.37
C GLY A 69 -7.97 -7.74 9.21
N ILE A 70 -7.48 -8.99 9.21
CA ILE A 70 -6.04 -9.28 9.13
C ILE A 70 -5.41 -8.82 7.81
N ASN A 71 -6.20 -8.74 6.73
CA ASN A 71 -5.82 -8.22 5.42
C ASN A 71 -5.61 -6.69 5.40
N GLN A 72 -6.04 -5.97 6.43
CA GLN A 72 -5.81 -4.53 6.62
C GLN A 72 -4.68 -4.23 7.60
N LYS A 73 -4.03 -5.28 8.12
CA LYS A 73 -2.99 -5.15 9.13
C LYS A 73 -1.60 -5.31 8.52
N TRP A 74 -0.76 -4.35 8.82
CA TRP A 74 0.59 -4.23 8.29
C TRP A 74 1.59 -3.95 9.41
N TYR A 75 2.87 -4.12 9.11
CA TYR A 75 3.95 -3.65 9.96
C TYR A 75 5.13 -3.18 9.14
N TRP A 76 5.88 -2.24 9.71
CA TRP A 76 7.14 -1.78 9.18
C TRP A 76 8.29 -2.59 9.78
N ASP A 77 9.17 -3.15 8.94
CA ASP A 77 10.33 -3.92 9.41
C ASP A 77 11.65 -3.10 9.42
N GLY A 78 11.57 -1.81 9.10
CA GLY A 78 12.73 -0.93 8.92
C GLY A 78 12.94 -0.52 7.47
N GLN A 79 12.51 -1.34 6.50
CA GLN A 79 12.68 -1.07 5.07
C GLN A 79 11.42 -1.40 4.24
N GLN A 80 10.63 -2.37 4.68
CA GLN A 80 9.48 -2.91 3.96
C GLN A 80 8.22 -2.75 4.79
N ILE A 81 7.09 -2.54 4.11
CA ILE A 81 5.75 -2.67 4.68
C ILE A 81 5.31 -4.11 4.42
N ARG A 82 5.03 -4.86 5.49
CA ARG A 82 4.68 -6.29 5.41
C ARG A 82 3.30 -6.56 5.96
N SER A 83 2.60 -7.47 5.32
CA SER A 83 1.28 -7.91 5.77
C SER A 83 1.39 -8.75 7.03
N ARG A 84 0.55 -8.47 8.03
CA ARG A 84 0.36 -9.34 9.19
C ARG A 84 -0.34 -10.64 8.84
N MET A 85 -1.05 -10.71 7.71
CA MET A 85 -1.79 -11.88 7.26
C MET A 85 -0.88 -13.06 6.91
N ASN A 86 0.24 -12.80 6.23
CA ASN A 86 1.10 -13.86 5.69
C ASN A 86 2.58 -13.46 5.56
N GLY A 87 2.98 -12.29 6.06
CA GLY A 87 4.38 -11.83 6.04
C GLY A 87 4.89 -11.33 4.68
N LYS A 88 4.05 -11.31 3.63
CA LYS A 88 4.41 -10.80 2.30
C LYS A 88 4.52 -9.28 2.29
N CYS A 89 5.21 -8.75 1.28
CA CYS A 89 5.58 -7.35 1.18
C CYS A 89 4.61 -6.56 0.30
N LEU A 90 4.39 -5.29 0.67
CA LEU A 90 3.83 -4.27 -0.23
C LEU A 90 4.87 -4.01 -1.34
N ASP A 91 4.46 -4.19 -2.59
CA ASP A 91 5.35 -4.33 -3.73
C ASP A 91 4.84 -3.51 -4.92
N VAL A 92 5.73 -2.80 -5.61
CA VAL A 92 5.42 -2.14 -6.88
C VAL A 92 5.47 -3.18 -8.01
N MET A 93 4.33 -3.36 -8.66
CA MET A 93 4.09 -4.41 -9.66
C MET A 93 5.18 -4.47 -10.73
N TYR A 94 5.77 -5.65 -10.91
CA TYR A 94 6.85 -5.92 -11.86
C TYR A 94 8.09 -5.01 -11.73
N SER A 95 8.31 -4.39 -10.57
CA SER A 95 9.38 -3.40 -10.36
C SER A 95 9.33 -2.23 -11.34
N ARG A 96 8.13 -1.93 -11.85
CA ARG A 96 7.86 -0.80 -12.74
C ARG A 96 8.14 0.51 -12.03
N ASP A 97 8.73 1.45 -12.74
CA ASP A 97 9.15 2.75 -12.19
C ASP A 97 8.40 3.93 -12.84
N GLU A 98 7.46 3.64 -13.74
CA GLU A 98 6.54 4.60 -14.33
C GLU A 98 5.48 5.13 -13.35
N VAL A 99 4.95 6.32 -13.64
CA VAL A 99 3.77 6.86 -12.98
C VAL A 99 2.56 5.96 -13.30
N GLY A 100 1.78 5.62 -12.27
CA GLY A 100 0.63 4.73 -12.40
C GLY A 100 0.96 3.24 -12.21
N ALA A 101 2.21 2.88 -11.92
CA ALA A 101 2.57 1.50 -11.59
C ALA A 101 1.76 1.03 -10.37
N LEU A 102 1.01 -0.07 -10.53
CA LEU A 102 0.16 -0.60 -9.47
C LEU A 102 0.97 -1.14 -8.30
N VAL A 103 0.34 -1.13 -7.12
CA VAL A 103 0.87 -1.76 -5.92
C VAL A 103 0.07 -3.01 -5.58
N TRP A 104 0.76 -4.06 -5.17
CA TRP A 104 0.20 -5.36 -4.84
C TRP A 104 0.97 -6.01 -3.70
N MET A 105 0.56 -7.21 -3.30
CA MET A 105 1.28 -8.03 -2.34
C MET A 105 2.13 -9.08 -3.07
N TRP A 106 3.40 -9.21 -2.68
CA TRP A 106 4.32 -10.21 -3.24
C TRP A 106 5.27 -10.77 -2.18
N ASP A 107 5.85 -11.94 -2.43
CA ASP A 107 6.91 -12.49 -1.60
C ASP A 107 8.05 -11.48 -1.42
N CYS A 108 8.57 -11.38 -0.20
CA CYS A 108 9.64 -10.43 0.08
C CYS A 108 10.95 -10.86 -0.60
N THR A 109 11.44 -10.03 -1.51
CA THR A 109 12.68 -10.22 -2.28
C THR A 109 13.80 -9.30 -1.81
N GLY A 110 13.49 -8.25 -1.04
CA GLY A 110 14.45 -7.19 -0.67
C GLY A 110 14.76 -6.22 -1.82
N GLY A 111 14.07 -6.36 -2.95
CA GLY A 111 14.18 -5.49 -4.11
C GLY A 111 13.79 -4.04 -3.79
N ALA A 112 14.26 -3.11 -4.61
CA ALA A 112 13.96 -1.68 -4.43
C ALA A 112 12.45 -1.36 -4.57
N ASN A 113 11.68 -2.24 -5.22
CA ASN A 113 10.23 -2.14 -5.41
C ASN A 113 9.42 -2.50 -4.15
N GLN A 114 10.09 -3.05 -3.14
CA GLN A 114 9.49 -3.39 -1.84
C GLN A 114 10.05 -2.55 -0.70
N ARG A 115 10.91 -1.57 -1.04
CA ARG A 115 11.47 -0.63 -0.07
C ARG A 115 10.66 0.65 -0.08
N TRP A 116 10.15 0.98 1.08
CA TRP A 116 9.35 2.17 1.32
C TRP A 116 10.13 3.09 2.24
N TYR A 117 9.74 4.36 2.27
CA TYR A 117 10.32 5.35 3.19
C TYR A 117 9.19 6.22 3.73
N HIS A 118 9.25 6.55 5.02
CA HIS A 118 8.43 7.62 5.57
C HIS A 118 9.23 8.93 5.47
N GLN A 119 8.55 10.03 5.19
CA GLN A 119 9.13 11.38 5.29
C GLN A 119 8.61 12.06 6.55
#